data_AF-A0A519BM50-F1
#
_entry.id   AF-A0A519BM50-F1
#
_cell.length_a   1.000
_cell.length_b   1.000
_cell.length_c   1.000
_cell.angle_alpha   90.00
_cell.angle_beta   90.00
_cell.angle_gamma   90.00
#
_symmetry.space_group_name_H-M   'P 1'
#
loop_
_entity.id
_entity.type
_entity.pdbx_description
1 polymer ?
#
loop_
_entity_poly.entity_id
_entity_poly.type
_entity_poly.pdbx_seq_one_letter_code
_entity_poly.pdbx_strand_id
1 'polypeptide(L)'
;MKSNNITIFETIKAGAGYLKKNNGDIPDCFKESLLLMSYALNIPIEKIIINYESKISKNKLKVFNGYIARRAKKEPFAYIIKNKEFYSIDFFVNKNVLIPRPDTEILVDESLKEINRLNAKINNDNNDNYNNYNGINNGIDNNINNNNKKADNNSYKNNNGNYNYSSINSIDKNITAIDLGTGSGAVAVSIAKNYQYSNIEIYAADNSFRALNVARKNVILNNVENKIKLTYFNILNQNICWYNKYKKKYDAHFYKFDIIISNPPYIISSDIELLSDEVKNYEPYKALDGGVDGLKFYRKIFELFSSAIENSADNSPIDKELCLILEIDYRYKEEIKKIYELTFYNNDNRYNKYDNNNRKEYKHKINIKNNKNNPNNITINFIKDMSGKERVAKINYGKNNN
;
A
#
# COMPACT_ATOMS: atom_id res chain seq x y z
N MET A 1 35.07 35.68 -27.88
CA MET A 1 34.36 34.60 -27.16
C MET A 1 33.39 35.24 -26.15
N LYS A 2 32.11 35.42 -26.49
CA LYS A 2 31.12 35.98 -25.55
C LYS A 2 30.64 34.86 -24.62
N SER A 3 31.19 34.81 -23.40
CA SER A 3 30.59 34.03 -22.32
C SER A 3 29.29 34.73 -21.90
N ASN A 4 28.15 34.25 -22.40
CA ASN A 4 26.83 34.76 -21.99
C ASN A 4 26.68 34.63 -20.47
N ASN A 5 26.72 35.77 -19.78
CA ASN A 5 26.44 35.92 -18.36
C ASN A 5 24.92 35.97 -18.15
N ILE A 6 24.20 34.88 -18.39
CA ILE A 6 22.76 34.81 -18.11
C ILE A 6 22.52 34.64 -16.61
N THR A 7 21.58 35.38 -16.04
CA THR A 7 21.22 35.25 -14.63
C THR A 7 20.27 34.08 -14.40
N ILE A 8 20.13 33.67 -13.14
CA ILE A 8 19.14 32.66 -12.73
C ILE A 8 17.72 33.11 -13.12
N PHE A 9 17.37 34.38 -12.87
CA PHE A 9 16.05 34.92 -13.19
C PHE A 9 15.76 34.91 -14.69
N GLU A 10 16.69 35.39 -15.52
CA GLU A 10 16.55 35.37 -16.97
C GLU A 10 16.35 33.94 -17.49
N THR A 11 17.07 32.98 -16.92
CA THR A 11 16.98 31.57 -17.27
C THR A 11 15.61 30.98 -16.91
N ILE A 12 15.09 31.27 -15.71
CA ILE A 12 13.75 30.84 -15.28
C ILE A 12 12.68 31.44 -16.18
N LYS A 13 12.76 32.75 -16.49
CA LYS A 13 11.82 33.44 -17.37
C LYS A 13 11.83 32.86 -18.79
N ALA A 14 13.01 32.57 -19.34
CA ALA A 14 13.14 31.91 -20.63
C ALA A 14 12.54 30.50 -20.63
N GLY A 15 12.79 29.71 -19.58
CA GLY A 15 12.18 28.38 -19.39
C GLY A 15 10.66 28.44 -19.32
N ALA A 16 10.11 29.39 -18.56
CA ALA A 16 8.67 29.60 -18.44
C ALA A 16 8.03 29.98 -19.79
N GLY A 17 8.68 30.86 -20.55
CA GLY A 17 8.25 31.21 -21.91
C GLY A 17 8.27 30.02 -22.87
N TYR A 18 9.28 29.16 -22.75
CA TYR A 18 9.36 27.93 -23.55
C TYR A 18 8.24 26.94 -23.19
N LEU A 19 7.96 26.75 -21.89
CA LEU A 19 6.85 25.92 -21.42
C LEU A 19 5.52 26.44 -21.95
N LYS A 20 5.25 27.75 -21.81
CA LYS A 20 4.01 28.36 -22.30
C LYS A 20 3.78 28.16 -23.80
N LYS A 21 4.86 28.18 -24.59
CA LYS A 21 4.80 27.98 -26.05
C LYS A 21 4.53 26.52 -26.45
N ASN A 22 5.03 25.55 -25.71
CA ASN A 22 5.05 24.13 -26.12
C ASN A 22 4.14 23.23 -25.28
N ASN A 23 3.68 23.69 -24.11
CA ASN A 23 2.80 22.98 -23.21
C ASN A 23 1.88 24.00 -22.48
N GLY A 24 0.90 24.52 -23.21
CA GLY A 24 0.01 25.59 -22.74
C GLY A 24 -0.93 25.20 -21.60
N ASP A 25 -1.02 23.91 -21.27
CA ASP A 25 -1.88 23.38 -20.21
C ASP A 25 -1.28 23.56 -18.80
N ILE A 26 0.01 23.94 -18.71
CA ILE A 26 0.68 24.18 -17.42
C ILE A 26 0.09 25.45 -16.78
N PRO A 27 -0.62 25.35 -15.63
CA PRO A 27 -1.34 26.49 -15.05
C PRO A 27 -0.42 27.66 -14.68
N ASP A 28 0.78 27.36 -14.16
CA ASP A 28 1.80 28.36 -13.82
C ASP A 28 3.18 27.93 -14.34
N CYS A 29 3.47 28.33 -15.57
CA CYS A 29 4.74 28.06 -16.22
C CYS A 29 5.94 28.68 -15.49
N PHE A 30 5.76 29.80 -14.78
CA PHE A 30 6.85 30.45 -14.06
C PHE A 30 7.19 29.66 -12.80
N LYS A 31 6.19 29.28 -12.00
CA LYS A 31 6.35 28.42 -10.83
C LYS A 31 6.97 27.08 -11.18
N GLU A 32 6.52 26.43 -12.25
CA GLU A 32 7.10 25.17 -12.74
C GLU A 32 8.56 25.34 -13.17
N SER A 33 8.88 26.40 -13.90
CA SER A 33 10.26 26.73 -14.28
C SER A 33 11.14 27.01 -13.05
N LEU A 34 10.64 27.79 -12.08
CA LEU A 34 11.32 28.08 -10.82
C LEU A 34 11.60 26.80 -10.00
N LEU A 35 10.61 25.91 -9.92
CA LEU A 35 10.76 24.61 -9.27
C LEU A 35 11.82 23.76 -9.98
N LEU A 36 11.77 23.63 -11.30
CA LEU A 36 12.79 22.88 -12.05
C LEU A 36 14.20 23.48 -11.88
N MET A 37 14.31 24.80 -11.74
CA MET A 37 15.58 25.45 -11.41
C MET A 37 16.08 25.05 -10.01
N SER A 38 15.17 24.96 -9.02
CA SER A 38 15.48 24.46 -7.67
C SER A 38 16.12 23.08 -7.72
N TYR A 39 15.53 22.15 -8.46
CA TYR A 39 16.09 20.81 -8.63
C TYR A 39 17.38 20.77 -9.45
N ALA A 40 17.51 21.63 -10.47
CA ALA A 40 18.74 21.69 -11.26
C ALA A 40 19.93 22.16 -10.41
N LEU A 41 19.71 23.19 -9.58
CA LEU A 41 20.73 23.75 -8.69
C LEU A 41 20.95 22.92 -7.43
N ASN A 42 19.94 22.16 -6.98
CA ASN A 42 19.87 21.55 -5.66
C ASN A 42 19.88 22.61 -4.54
N ILE A 43 19.04 23.64 -4.71
CA ILE A 43 18.93 24.79 -3.81
C ILE A 43 17.44 25.09 -3.57
N PRO A 44 16.99 25.28 -2.32
CA PRO A 44 15.60 25.66 -2.01
C PRO A 44 15.16 26.94 -2.72
N ILE A 45 13.87 27.04 -3.03
CA ILE A 45 13.29 28.14 -3.83
C ILE A 45 13.58 29.51 -3.20
N GLU A 46 13.52 29.62 -1.88
CA GLU A 46 13.74 30.87 -1.14
C GLU A 46 15.15 31.40 -1.39
N LYS A 47 16.13 30.50 -1.41
CA LYS A 47 17.53 30.85 -1.71
C LYS A 47 17.72 31.19 -3.19
N ILE A 48 16.94 30.62 -4.10
CA ILE A 48 16.96 31.01 -5.52
C ILE A 48 16.44 32.44 -5.66
N ILE A 49 15.31 32.77 -5.03
CA ILE A 49 14.69 34.09 -5.08
C ILE A 49 15.65 35.18 -4.60
N ILE A 50 16.33 34.96 -3.48
CA ILE A 50 17.33 35.90 -2.94
C ILE A 50 18.50 36.11 -3.91
N ASN A 51 18.83 35.10 -4.73
CA ASN A 51 19.99 35.08 -5.60
C ASN A 51 19.63 35.17 -7.10
N TYR A 52 18.48 35.74 -7.46
CA TYR A 52 18.01 35.83 -8.84
C TYR A 52 18.99 36.45 -9.84
N GLU A 53 19.76 37.44 -9.39
CA GLU A 53 20.78 38.12 -10.20
C GLU A 53 22.10 37.34 -10.28
N SER A 54 22.25 36.25 -9.52
CA SER A 54 23.43 35.40 -9.60
C SER A 54 23.53 34.70 -10.95
N LYS A 55 24.76 34.50 -11.40
CA LYS A 55 25.05 33.81 -12.66
C LYS A 55 24.89 32.30 -12.50
N ILE A 56 24.38 31.65 -13.55
CA ILE A 56 24.27 30.18 -13.62
C ILE A 56 25.47 29.57 -14.36
N SER A 57 26.02 28.47 -13.83
CA SER A 57 27.08 27.73 -14.52
C SER A 57 26.54 26.99 -15.75
N LYS A 58 27.37 26.81 -16.78
CA LYS A 58 27.00 26.09 -18.01
C LYS A 58 26.46 24.69 -17.74
N ASN A 59 27.03 23.97 -16.78
CA ASN A 59 26.60 22.62 -16.42
C ASN A 59 25.19 22.62 -15.82
N LYS A 60 24.91 23.55 -14.90
CA LYS A 60 23.59 23.68 -14.28
C LYS A 60 22.53 24.15 -15.27
N LEU A 61 22.89 25.08 -16.16
CA LEU A 61 22.04 25.51 -17.27
C LEU A 61 21.67 24.33 -18.19
N LYS A 62 22.63 23.46 -18.52
CA LYS A 62 22.36 22.26 -19.32
C LYS A 62 21.37 21.31 -18.64
N VAL A 63 21.51 21.09 -17.33
CA VAL A 63 20.56 20.28 -16.53
C VAL A 63 19.16 20.90 -16.56
N PHE A 64 19.07 22.19 -16.25
CA PHE A 64 17.81 22.94 -16.26
C PHE A 64 17.11 22.87 -17.62
N ASN A 65 17.82 23.14 -18.71
CA ASN A 65 17.27 23.07 -20.07
C ASN A 65 16.78 21.66 -20.41
N GLY A 66 17.47 20.62 -19.93
CA GLY A 66 17.01 19.24 -20.06
C GLY A 66 15.68 18.98 -19.35
N TYR A 67 15.49 19.55 -18.16
CA TYR A 67 14.22 19.47 -17.44
C TYR A 67 13.10 20.22 -18.15
N ILE A 68 13.34 21.45 -18.59
CA ILE A 68 12.37 22.25 -19.35
C ILE A 68 11.94 21.53 -20.64
N ALA A 69 12.91 20.96 -21.37
CA ALA A 69 12.60 20.22 -22.60
C ALA A 69 11.76 18.96 -22.36
N ARG A 70 11.98 18.25 -21.24
CA ARG A 70 11.14 17.11 -20.83
C ARG A 70 9.74 17.55 -20.44
N ARG A 71 9.63 18.60 -19.62
CA ARG A 71 8.35 19.16 -19.16
C ARG A 71 7.51 19.72 -20.30
N ALA A 72 8.15 20.32 -21.31
CA ALA A 72 7.50 20.78 -22.54
C ALA A 72 6.87 19.64 -23.37
N LYS A 73 7.36 18.40 -23.21
CA LYS A 73 6.75 17.20 -23.81
C LYS A 73 5.63 16.60 -22.97
N LYS A 74 5.18 17.32 -21.93
CA LYS A 74 4.18 16.86 -20.96
C LYS A 74 4.66 15.69 -20.10
N GLU A 75 5.97 15.47 -19.98
CA GLU A 75 6.47 14.50 -19.00
C GLU A 75 6.08 14.97 -17.58
N PRO A 76 5.50 14.10 -16.73
CA PRO A 76 5.11 14.45 -15.38
C PRO A 76 6.28 15.03 -14.58
N PHE A 77 6.04 16.15 -13.89
CA PHE A 77 7.05 16.83 -13.08
C PHE A 77 7.78 15.87 -12.15
N ALA A 78 7.04 15.01 -11.43
CA ALA A 78 7.58 14.02 -10.50
C ALA A 78 8.57 13.03 -11.15
N TYR A 79 8.36 12.65 -12.41
CA TYR A 79 9.30 11.79 -13.15
C TYR A 79 10.54 12.54 -13.65
N ILE A 80 10.41 13.85 -13.89
CA ILE A 80 11.53 14.70 -14.26
C ILE A 80 12.53 14.78 -13.10
N ILE A 81 12.00 15.10 -11.90
CA ILE A 81 12.79 15.24 -10.66
C ILE A 81 13.05 13.91 -9.95
N LYS A 82 12.35 12.84 -10.35
CA LYS A 82 12.38 11.49 -9.78
C LYS A 82 12.01 11.42 -8.30
N ASN A 83 11.10 12.30 -7.87
CA ASN A 83 10.65 12.39 -6.49
C ASN A 83 9.16 12.79 -6.44
N LYS A 84 8.47 12.28 -5.43
CA LYS A 84 7.09 12.64 -5.08
C LYS A 84 6.93 12.50 -3.57
N GLU A 85 6.51 13.58 -2.92
CA GLU A 85 6.03 13.52 -1.53
C GLU A 85 4.65 12.84 -1.48
N PHE A 86 4.48 11.94 -0.51
CA PHE A 86 3.24 11.27 -0.14
C PHE A 86 3.26 10.94 1.35
N TYR A 87 2.21 11.29 2.08
CA TYR A 87 2.12 11.07 3.53
C TYR A 87 3.33 11.63 4.31
N SER A 88 3.76 12.84 3.94
CA SER A 88 4.96 13.53 4.45
C SER A 88 6.28 12.75 4.30
N ILE A 89 6.32 11.80 3.36
CA ILE A 89 7.50 10.98 3.04
C ILE A 89 7.88 11.19 1.58
N ASP A 90 9.18 11.30 1.33
CA ASP A 90 9.74 11.39 -0.02
C ASP A 90 9.86 10.01 -0.68
N PHE A 91 9.25 9.87 -1.86
CA PHE A 91 9.35 8.67 -2.68
C PHE A 91 10.10 8.93 -3.98
N PHE A 92 11.11 8.11 -4.26
CA PHE A 92 11.66 7.98 -5.60
C PHE A 92 10.62 7.39 -6.55
N VAL A 93 10.37 8.06 -7.68
CA VAL A 93 9.43 7.62 -8.71
C VAL A 93 10.04 7.71 -10.10
N ASN A 94 9.53 6.89 -11.03
CA ASN A 94 9.86 6.96 -12.46
C ASN A 94 8.73 6.32 -13.27
N LYS A 95 8.87 6.33 -14.61
CA LYS A 95 7.90 5.78 -15.59
C LYS A 95 7.47 4.30 -15.40
N ASN A 96 7.99 3.58 -14.41
CA ASN A 96 7.62 2.19 -14.14
C ASN A 96 6.58 2.04 -13.02
N VAL A 97 6.17 3.13 -12.36
CA VAL A 97 5.21 3.12 -11.25
C VAL A 97 4.21 4.26 -11.39
N LEU A 98 2.98 4.07 -10.92
CA LEU A 98 2.03 5.18 -10.74
C LEU A 98 2.64 6.24 -9.80
N ILE A 99 2.39 7.52 -10.09
CA ILE A 99 2.77 8.59 -9.16
C ILE A 99 1.81 8.56 -7.96
N PRO A 100 2.29 8.43 -6.71
CA PRO A 100 1.43 8.45 -5.52
C PRO A 100 0.48 9.66 -5.49
N ARG A 101 -0.79 9.41 -5.17
CA ARG A 101 -1.85 10.42 -5.17
C ARG A 101 -2.23 10.80 -3.74
N PRO A 102 -2.52 12.09 -3.46
CA PRO A 102 -3.01 12.50 -2.14
C PRO A 102 -4.30 11.76 -1.73
N ASP A 103 -5.18 11.47 -2.68
CA ASP A 103 -6.41 10.70 -2.45
C ASP A 103 -6.16 9.30 -1.89
N THR A 104 -4.94 8.76 -2.02
CA THR A 104 -4.54 7.44 -1.47
C THR A 104 -4.10 7.52 0.00
N GLU A 105 -3.89 8.70 0.58
CA GLU A 105 -3.43 8.83 1.97
C GLU A 105 -4.44 8.29 2.98
N ILE A 106 -5.74 8.41 2.69
CA ILE A 106 -6.79 7.80 3.51
C ILE A 106 -6.69 6.27 3.58
N LEU A 107 -6.15 5.61 2.56
CA LEU A 107 -5.89 4.17 2.58
C LEU A 107 -4.83 3.81 3.63
N VAL A 108 -3.81 4.67 3.79
CA VAL A 108 -2.76 4.52 4.83
C VAL A 108 -3.36 4.73 6.21
N ASP A 109 -4.17 5.78 6.39
CA ASP A 109 -4.82 6.08 7.67
C ASP A 109 -5.69 4.92 8.15
N GLU A 110 -6.55 4.39 7.29
CA GLU A 110 -7.43 3.27 7.63
C GLU A 110 -6.65 1.98 7.91
N SER A 111 -5.54 1.77 7.20
CA SER A 111 -4.63 0.65 7.46
C SER A 111 -3.97 0.77 8.83
N LEU A 112 -3.44 1.94 9.19
CA LEU A 112 -2.83 2.18 10.49
C LEU A 112 -3.84 2.04 11.63
N LYS A 113 -5.07 2.53 11.46
CA LYS A 113 -6.16 2.33 12.44
C LYS A 113 -6.40 0.85 12.72
N GLU A 114 -6.47 0.04 11.66
CA GLU A 114 -6.70 -1.39 11.78
C GLU A 114 -5.52 -2.12 12.42
N ILE A 115 -4.28 -1.80 12.00
CA ILE A 115 -3.06 -2.35 12.60
C ILE A 115 -3.01 -2.04 14.10
N ASN A 116 -3.28 -0.80 14.49
CA ASN A 116 -3.28 -0.41 15.90
C ASN A 116 -4.37 -1.12 16.70
N ARG A 117 -5.56 -1.36 16.11
CA ARG A 117 -6.64 -2.15 16.73
C ARG A 117 -6.18 -3.59 17.00
N LEU A 118 -5.59 -4.24 16.00
CA LEU A 118 -5.06 -5.59 16.14
C LEU A 118 -3.94 -5.66 17.19
N ASN A 119 -3.04 -4.67 17.22
CA ASN A 119 -1.98 -4.60 18.21
C ASN A 119 -2.52 -4.47 19.64
N ALA A 120 -3.53 -3.61 19.85
CA ALA A 120 -4.19 -3.45 21.14
C ALA A 120 -4.85 -4.76 21.61
N LYS A 121 -5.49 -5.50 20.69
CA LYS A 121 -6.06 -6.82 20.97
C LYS A 121 -4.99 -7.82 21.41
N ILE A 122 -3.88 -7.91 20.67
CA ILE A 122 -2.75 -8.80 21.01
C ILE A 122 -2.23 -8.50 22.43
N ASN A 123 -2.11 -7.23 22.80
CA ASN A 123 -1.65 -6.83 24.13
C ASN A 123 -2.66 -7.22 25.24
N ASN A 124 -3.96 -7.07 24.99
CA ASN A 124 -4.99 -7.47 25.95
C ASN A 124 -5.03 -9.00 26.14
N ASP A 125 -5.01 -9.77 25.04
CA ASP A 125 -5.00 -11.24 25.09
C ASP A 125 -3.78 -11.77 25.88
N ASN A 126 -2.62 -11.11 25.75
CA ASN A 126 -1.41 -11.46 26.51
C ASN A 126 -1.56 -11.17 28.02
N ASN A 127 -2.20 -10.05 28.38
CA ASN A 127 -2.45 -9.69 29.78
C ASN A 127 -3.44 -10.66 30.46
N ASP A 128 -4.51 -11.05 29.76
CA ASP A 128 -5.51 -11.98 30.29
C ASP A 128 -4.90 -13.38 30.51
N ASN A 129 -4.05 -13.84 29.58
CA ASN A 129 -3.33 -15.10 29.73
C ASN A 129 -2.35 -15.06 30.92
N TYR A 130 -1.63 -13.94 31.11
CA TYR A 130 -0.71 -13.79 32.24
C TYR A 130 -1.44 -13.81 33.59
N ASN A 131 -2.59 -13.14 33.69
CA ASN A 131 -3.41 -13.14 34.90
C ASN A 131 -4.01 -14.52 35.21
N ASN A 132 -4.45 -15.28 34.19
CA ASN A 132 -4.94 -16.64 34.37
C ASN A 132 -3.83 -17.62 34.79
N TYR A 133 -2.61 -17.48 34.26
CA TYR A 133 -1.46 -18.29 34.69
C TYR A 133 -1.08 -18.03 36.16
N ASN A 134 -1.11 -16.77 36.61
CA ASN A 134 -0.83 -16.43 38.01
C ASN A 134 -1.98 -16.78 38.96
N GLY A 135 -3.21 -16.86 38.48
CA GLY A 135 -4.36 -17.37 39.24
C GLY A 135 -4.29 -18.87 39.55
N ILE A 136 -3.65 -19.66 38.68
CA ILE A 136 -3.49 -21.12 38.86
C ILE A 136 -2.35 -21.46 39.84
N ASN A 137 -1.32 -20.61 39.95
CA ASN A 137 -0.18 -20.85 40.85
C ASN A 137 -0.45 -20.52 42.34
N ASN A 138 -1.62 -19.96 42.67
CA ASN A 138 -2.02 -19.71 44.07
C ASN A 138 -2.78 -20.90 44.72
N GLY A 139 -2.80 -22.08 44.07
CA GLY A 139 -3.54 -23.25 44.52
C GLY A 139 -2.79 -24.58 44.44
N ILE A 140 -1.45 -24.58 44.47
CA ILE A 140 -0.67 -25.83 44.61
C ILE A 140 -0.14 -25.91 46.04
N ASP A 141 -0.79 -26.77 46.83
CA ASP A 141 -0.36 -27.15 48.17
C ASP A 141 1.09 -27.66 48.16
N ASN A 142 1.87 -27.12 49.10
CA ASN A 142 3.22 -27.55 49.42
C ASN A 142 3.20 -28.98 49.97
N ASN A 143 3.43 -29.97 49.10
CA ASN A 143 3.98 -31.25 49.51
C ASN A 143 4.57 -31.97 48.29
N ILE A 144 5.90 -31.91 48.12
CA ILE A 144 6.69 -33.05 47.64
C ILE A 144 8.17 -32.83 48.01
N ASN A 145 8.71 -33.92 48.54
CA ASN A 145 10.02 -34.14 49.12
C ASN A 145 11.23 -33.74 48.27
N ASN A 146 12.26 -33.33 49.00
CA ASN A 146 13.67 -33.33 48.60
C ASN A 146 14.08 -34.65 47.93
N ASN A 147 14.58 -34.57 46.69
CA ASN A 147 15.76 -35.33 46.27
C ASN A 147 16.38 -34.74 45.00
N ASN A 148 17.70 -34.56 45.06
CA ASN A 148 18.57 -33.90 44.09
C ASN A 148 18.50 -34.47 42.65
N LYS A 149 18.52 -33.59 41.65
CA LYS A 149 19.45 -33.66 40.50
C LYS A 149 19.56 -32.28 39.81
N LYS A 150 20.81 -31.81 39.71
CA LYS A 150 21.24 -30.53 39.13
C LYS A 150 20.92 -30.46 37.63
N ALA A 151 20.33 -29.35 37.20
CA ALA A 151 20.46 -28.82 35.85
C ALA A 151 20.65 -27.30 35.97
N ASP A 152 21.78 -26.83 35.47
CA ASP A 152 22.23 -25.45 35.59
C ASP A 152 21.32 -24.49 34.82
N ASN A 153 20.61 -23.62 35.55
CA ASN A 153 19.98 -22.42 35.00
C ASN A 153 20.60 -21.21 35.70
N ASN A 154 21.19 -20.31 34.91
CA ASN A 154 21.72 -19.03 35.35
C ASN A 154 20.62 -18.24 36.09
N SER A 155 20.72 -18.21 37.41
CA SER A 155 19.83 -17.45 38.29
C SER A 155 20.66 -16.39 39.02
N TYR A 156 20.37 -15.12 38.74
CA TYR A 156 20.86 -14.01 39.55
C TYR A 156 19.88 -13.78 40.71
N LYS A 157 20.32 -14.04 41.95
CA LYS A 157 19.57 -13.76 43.17
C LYS A 157 19.65 -12.27 43.49
N ASN A 158 18.51 -11.60 43.67
CA ASN A 158 18.44 -10.35 44.41
C ASN A 158 18.09 -10.61 45.89
N ASN A 159 18.51 -9.69 46.78
CA ASN A 159 18.53 -9.82 48.25
C ASN A 159 17.18 -10.04 48.96
N ASN A 160 16.07 -10.25 48.25
CA ASN A 160 14.74 -10.46 48.82
C ASN A 160 14.15 -11.86 48.57
N GLY A 161 14.95 -12.85 48.19
CA GLY A 161 14.50 -14.26 48.17
C GLY A 161 13.48 -14.65 47.09
N ASN A 162 13.13 -13.74 46.17
CA ASN A 162 12.25 -14.05 45.05
C ASN A 162 13.02 -14.63 43.87
N TYR A 163 12.65 -15.83 43.43
CA TYR A 163 13.08 -16.39 42.16
C TYR A 163 12.36 -15.64 41.03
N ASN A 164 13.10 -14.83 40.27
CA ASN A 164 12.61 -14.38 38.98
C ASN A 164 12.64 -15.57 38.04
N TYR A 165 11.50 -16.23 37.87
CA TYR A 165 11.25 -16.96 36.64
C TYR A 165 11.28 -15.93 35.52
N SER A 166 12.33 -15.96 34.71
CA SER A 166 12.30 -15.30 33.40
C SER A 166 11.04 -15.81 32.71
N SER A 167 10.09 -14.91 32.51
CA SER A 167 8.82 -15.15 31.85
C SER A 167 9.05 -15.98 30.59
N ILE A 168 8.47 -17.17 30.59
CA ILE A 168 8.41 -18.07 29.45
C ILE A 168 7.88 -17.28 28.26
N ASN A 169 8.68 -17.23 27.19
CA ASN A 169 8.42 -16.60 25.90
C ASN A 169 6.93 -16.43 25.56
N SER A 170 6.38 -15.22 25.72
CA SER A 170 5.23 -14.82 24.93
C SER A 170 5.66 -14.90 23.47
N ILE A 171 4.97 -15.72 22.67
CA ILE A 171 5.15 -15.67 21.22
C ILE A 171 4.70 -14.26 20.81
N ASP A 172 5.65 -13.36 20.54
CA ASP A 172 5.36 -12.03 20.04
C ASP A 172 4.63 -12.19 18.70
N LYS A 173 3.30 -12.13 18.75
CA LYS A 173 2.47 -12.31 17.57
C LYS A 173 2.68 -11.09 16.67
N ASN A 174 3.32 -11.33 15.52
CA ASN A 174 3.48 -10.32 14.48
C ASN A 174 2.16 -10.13 13.73
N ILE A 175 1.79 -8.87 13.51
CA ILE A 175 0.74 -8.48 12.58
C ILE A 175 1.29 -8.63 11.17
N THR A 176 0.53 -9.28 10.30
CA THR A 176 0.91 -9.54 8.92
C THR A 176 -0.02 -8.81 7.97
N ALA A 177 0.56 -8.02 7.08
CA ALA A 177 -0.18 -7.26 6.08
C ALA A 177 0.35 -7.51 4.68
N ILE A 178 -0.48 -7.32 3.66
CA ILE A 178 -0.05 -7.29 2.26
C ILE A 178 -0.62 -6.08 1.54
N ASP A 179 0.24 -5.36 0.82
CA ASP A 179 -0.09 -4.28 -0.11
C ASP A 179 -0.04 -4.81 -1.55
N LEU A 180 -1.22 -5.04 -2.14
CA LEU A 180 -1.40 -5.58 -3.49
C LEU A 180 -1.36 -4.47 -4.53
N GLY A 181 -0.40 -4.56 -5.45
CA GLY A 181 -0.15 -3.51 -6.45
C GLY A 181 0.67 -2.35 -5.88
N THR A 182 1.67 -2.67 -5.05
CA THR A 182 2.41 -1.68 -4.24
C THR A 182 3.07 -0.57 -5.06
N GLY A 183 3.37 -0.80 -6.34
CA GLY A 183 3.91 0.23 -7.23
C GLY A 183 5.23 0.79 -6.74
N SER A 184 5.22 2.07 -6.32
CA SER A 184 6.38 2.73 -5.72
C SER A 184 6.67 2.30 -4.27
N GLY A 185 5.80 1.49 -3.65
CA GLY A 185 5.85 1.17 -2.23
C GLY A 185 5.18 2.22 -1.34
N ALA A 186 4.46 3.19 -1.91
CA ALA A 186 3.91 4.34 -1.18
C ALA A 186 3.12 3.93 0.07
N VAL A 187 2.13 3.05 -0.09
CA VAL A 187 1.27 2.61 1.02
C VAL A 187 2.07 1.79 2.03
N ALA A 188 2.75 0.73 1.59
CA ALA A 188 3.53 -0.14 2.47
C ALA A 188 4.62 0.60 3.28
N VAL A 189 5.38 1.50 2.64
CA VAL A 189 6.44 2.28 3.31
C VAL A 189 5.83 3.30 4.27
N SER A 190 4.76 3.99 3.89
CA SER A 190 4.08 4.93 4.80
C SER A 190 3.55 4.24 6.05
N ILE A 191 2.97 3.04 5.92
CA ILE A 191 2.55 2.23 7.07
C ILE A 191 3.78 1.86 7.93
N ALA A 192 4.84 1.31 7.33
CA ALA A 192 6.03 0.86 8.07
C ALA A 192 6.74 2.00 8.83
N LYS A 193 6.75 3.21 8.25
CA LYS A 193 7.33 4.42 8.84
C LYS A 193 6.52 4.97 10.00
N ASN A 194 5.19 4.92 9.91
CA ASN A 194 4.30 5.54 10.88
C ASN A 194 3.78 4.57 11.94
N TYR A 195 3.98 3.26 11.77
CA TYR A 195 3.72 2.28 12.82
C TYR A 195 4.92 2.15 13.76
N GLN A 196 4.73 2.50 15.04
CA GLN A 196 5.82 2.63 16.01
C GLN A 196 6.41 1.29 16.51
N TYR A 197 5.65 0.20 16.45
CA TYR A 197 6.09 -1.09 16.97
C TYR A 197 6.83 -1.92 15.90
N SER A 198 7.64 -2.89 16.35
CA SER A 198 8.40 -3.80 15.49
C SER A 198 7.63 -5.06 15.10
N ASN A 199 6.49 -5.34 15.73
CA ASN A 199 5.69 -6.55 15.53
C ASN A 199 4.80 -6.49 14.28
N ILE A 200 5.35 -6.02 13.15
CA ILE A 200 4.65 -5.98 11.87
C ILE A 200 5.53 -6.54 10.75
N GLU A 201 4.91 -7.32 9.87
CA GLU A 201 5.51 -7.79 8.63
C GLU A 201 4.59 -7.45 7.45
N ILE A 202 5.05 -6.54 6.58
CA ILE A 202 4.29 -6.05 5.43
C ILE A 202 4.86 -6.66 4.15
N TYR A 203 4.02 -7.32 3.37
CA TYR A 203 4.35 -7.82 2.05
C TYR A 203 3.96 -6.79 1.01
N ALA A 204 4.94 -6.14 0.40
CA ALA A 204 4.72 -5.18 -0.69
C ALA A 204 4.78 -5.93 -2.02
N ALA A 205 3.62 -6.14 -2.65
CA ALA A 205 3.45 -7.05 -3.77
C ALA A 205 3.12 -6.34 -5.08
N ASP A 206 3.76 -6.74 -6.18
CA ASP A 206 3.48 -6.19 -7.51
C ASP A 206 3.71 -7.23 -8.61
N ASN A 207 3.02 -7.08 -9.75
CA ASN A 207 3.19 -7.95 -10.93
C ASN A 207 4.29 -7.46 -11.88
N SER A 208 5.00 -6.39 -11.51
CA SER A 208 6.07 -5.77 -12.27
C SER A 208 7.38 -5.76 -11.46
N PHE A 209 8.39 -6.51 -11.91
CA PHE A 209 9.74 -6.40 -11.35
C PHE A 209 10.32 -4.99 -11.44
N ARG A 210 9.88 -4.19 -12.43
CA ARG A 210 10.31 -2.78 -12.55
C ARG A 210 9.70 -1.93 -11.44
N ALA A 211 8.44 -2.17 -11.06
CA ALA A 211 7.80 -1.52 -9.92
C ALA A 211 8.46 -1.96 -8.61
N LEU A 212 8.66 -3.27 -8.40
CA LEU A 212 9.36 -3.79 -7.21
C LEU A 212 10.78 -3.22 -7.04
N ASN A 213 11.48 -2.94 -8.15
CA ASN A 213 12.78 -2.27 -8.08
C ASN A 213 12.68 -0.80 -7.62
N VAL A 214 11.59 -0.10 -7.94
CA VAL A 214 11.31 1.23 -7.42
C VAL A 214 10.90 1.14 -5.95
N ALA A 215 9.97 0.25 -5.59
CA ALA A 215 9.59 -0.01 -4.21
C ALA A 215 10.81 -0.34 -3.33
N ARG A 216 11.72 -1.21 -3.79
CA ARG A 216 12.98 -1.51 -3.09
C ARG A 216 13.82 -0.29 -2.79
N LYS A 217 13.93 0.65 -3.73
CA LYS A 217 14.66 1.89 -3.48
C LYS A 217 13.99 2.70 -2.38
N ASN A 218 12.66 2.79 -2.39
CA ASN A 218 11.92 3.54 -1.39
C ASN A 218 11.95 2.89 0.00
N VAL A 219 11.93 1.56 0.07
CA VAL A 219 12.14 0.81 1.32
C VAL A 219 13.50 1.18 1.94
N ILE A 220 14.56 1.18 1.13
CA ILE A 220 15.93 1.51 1.59
C ILE A 220 16.04 3.00 1.94
N LEU A 221 15.55 3.89 1.07
CA LEU A 221 15.60 5.35 1.31
C LEU A 221 14.89 5.75 2.62
N ASN A 222 13.92 4.96 3.06
CA ASN A 222 13.13 5.23 4.25
C ASN A 222 13.52 4.40 5.48
N ASN A 223 14.53 3.54 5.38
CA ASN A 223 15.03 2.67 6.47
C ASN A 223 13.93 1.77 7.08
N VAL A 224 13.18 1.06 6.23
CA VAL A 224 12.07 0.16 6.65
C VAL A 224 12.24 -1.28 6.15
N GLU A 225 13.47 -1.68 5.80
CA GLU A 225 13.82 -3.02 5.33
C GLU A 225 13.44 -4.13 6.30
N ASN A 226 13.46 -3.84 7.60
CA ASN A 226 13.14 -4.80 8.66
C ASN A 226 11.63 -5.10 8.77
N LYS A 227 10.77 -4.26 8.19
CA LYS A 227 9.30 -4.41 8.24
C LYS A 227 8.69 -4.84 6.90
N ILE A 228 9.41 -4.70 5.78
CA ILE A 228 8.85 -4.87 4.44
C ILE A 228 9.52 -6.02 3.66
N LYS A 229 8.71 -6.94 3.15
CA LYS A 229 9.08 -7.99 2.20
C LYS A 229 8.53 -7.70 0.82
N LEU A 230 9.42 -7.48 -0.15
CA LEU A 230 9.03 -7.30 -1.55
C LEU A 230 8.72 -8.65 -2.20
N THR A 231 7.54 -8.76 -2.83
CA THR A 231 7.10 -10.03 -3.41
C THR A 231 6.51 -9.85 -4.80
N TYR A 232 6.90 -10.71 -5.74
CA TYR A 232 6.22 -10.75 -7.04
C TYR A 232 4.89 -11.48 -6.91
N PHE A 233 3.81 -10.82 -7.30
CA PHE A 233 2.48 -11.42 -7.29
C PHE A 233 1.61 -10.85 -8.41
N ASN A 234 0.94 -11.74 -9.15
CA ASN A 234 -0.03 -11.33 -10.18
C ASN A 234 -1.41 -11.83 -9.78
N ILE A 235 -2.26 -10.92 -9.32
CA ILE A 235 -3.64 -11.21 -8.91
C ILE A 235 -4.52 -11.78 -10.02
N LEU A 236 -4.17 -11.52 -11.29
CA LEU A 236 -4.94 -12.01 -12.43
C LEU A 236 -4.55 -13.44 -12.87
N ASN A 237 -3.49 -14.04 -12.28
CA ASN A 237 -3.11 -15.40 -12.61
C ASN A 237 -4.07 -16.41 -11.95
N GLN A 238 -4.53 -17.39 -12.72
CA GLN A 238 -5.49 -18.42 -12.28
C GLN A 238 -4.95 -19.35 -11.17
N ASN A 239 -3.62 -19.50 -11.08
CA ASN A 239 -2.96 -20.22 -10.00
C ASN A 239 -2.37 -19.18 -9.04
N ILE A 240 -3.10 -18.86 -7.98
CA ILE A 240 -2.66 -17.97 -6.90
C ILE A 240 -1.49 -18.68 -6.18
N CYS A 241 -0.26 -18.40 -6.62
CA CYS A 241 0.94 -19.03 -6.07
C CYS A 241 2.04 -18.02 -5.81
N TRP A 242 2.70 -18.17 -4.67
CA TRP A 242 3.96 -17.52 -4.37
C TRP A 242 5.09 -18.16 -5.17
N TYR A 243 6.08 -17.35 -5.53
CA TYR A 243 7.36 -17.81 -6.05
C TYR A 243 8.46 -17.39 -5.10
N ASN A 244 9.28 -18.34 -4.64
CA ASN A 244 10.47 -18.00 -3.88
C ASN A 244 11.60 -17.49 -4.82
N LYS A 245 12.73 -17.05 -4.25
CA LYS A 245 13.91 -16.57 -5.02
C LYS A 245 14.47 -17.60 -6.03
N TYR A 246 14.07 -18.87 -5.92
CA TYR A 246 14.44 -19.97 -6.81
C TYR A 246 13.33 -20.37 -7.80
N LYS A 247 12.29 -19.53 -7.95
CA LYS A 247 11.10 -19.79 -8.80
C LYS A 247 10.29 -21.04 -8.42
N LYS A 248 10.43 -21.55 -7.19
CA LYS A 248 9.61 -22.67 -6.71
C LYS A 248 8.24 -22.15 -6.31
N LYS A 249 7.21 -22.81 -6.84
CA LYS A 249 5.78 -22.52 -6.68
C LYS A 249 5.29 -23.05 -5.34
N TYR A 250 4.57 -22.23 -4.58
CA TYR A 250 3.83 -22.63 -3.38
C TYR A 250 2.48 -21.90 -3.34
N ASP A 251 1.46 -22.48 -2.74
CA ASP A 251 0.12 -21.87 -2.72
C ASP A 251 0.14 -20.52 -2.01
N ALA A 252 -0.48 -19.52 -2.64
CA ALA A 252 -0.61 -18.21 -2.02
C ALA A 252 -1.73 -18.21 -0.97
N HIS A 253 -1.32 -18.59 0.23
CA HIS A 253 -2.16 -18.67 1.41
C HIS A 253 -2.48 -17.27 1.95
N PHE A 254 -3.40 -16.56 1.31
CA PHE A 254 -3.84 -15.23 1.74
C PHE A 254 -4.51 -15.22 3.12
N TYR A 255 -5.05 -16.37 3.55
CA TYR A 255 -5.49 -16.55 4.92
C TYR A 255 -4.38 -16.30 5.95
N LYS A 256 -3.10 -16.24 5.58
CA LYS A 256 -2.01 -15.95 6.53
C LYS A 256 -1.91 -14.49 6.93
N PHE A 257 -2.43 -13.57 6.11
CA PHE A 257 -2.43 -12.15 6.42
C PHE A 257 -3.56 -11.80 7.37
N ASP A 258 -3.33 -10.84 8.26
CA ASP A 258 -4.38 -10.21 9.06
C ASP A 258 -5.06 -9.08 8.25
N ILE A 259 -4.29 -8.40 7.40
CA ILE A 259 -4.76 -7.25 6.60
C ILE A 259 -4.33 -7.38 5.13
N ILE A 260 -5.27 -7.21 4.21
CA ILE A 260 -5.02 -7.08 2.77
C ILE A 260 -5.36 -5.64 2.37
N ILE A 261 -4.42 -4.97 1.71
CA ILE A 261 -4.50 -3.56 1.33
C ILE A 261 -4.31 -3.47 -0.18
N SER A 262 -5.04 -2.60 -0.86
CA SER A 262 -4.79 -2.36 -2.28
C SER A 262 -5.29 -0.99 -2.74
N ASN A 263 -4.49 -0.33 -3.58
CA ASN A 263 -4.97 0.67 -4.54
C ASN A 263 -4.90 0.07 -5.95
N PRO A 264 -5.97 -0.61 -6.42
CA PRO A 264 -5.94 -1.29 -7.70
C PRO A 264 -6.22 -0.32 -8.88
N PRO A 265 -5.86 -0.71 -10.11
CA PRO A 265 -6.32 0.00 -11.31
C PRO A 265 -7.84 -0.08 -11.46
N TYR A 266 -8.49 1.06 -11.70
CA TYR A 266 -9.95 1.17 -11.82
C TYR A 266 -10.45 1.99 -13.01
N ILE A 267 -9.55 2.49 -13.88
CA ILE A 267 -9.95 3.27 -15.05
C ILE A 267 -10.49 2.33 -16.13
N ILE A 268 -11.62 2.68 -16.73
CA ILE A 268 -12.18 1.95 -17.87
C ILE A 268 -11.18 2.00 -19.03
N SER A 269 -10.91 0.87 -19.68
CA SER A 269 -9.89 0.78 -20.74
C SER A 269 -10.11 1.81 -21.88
N SER A 270 -11.36 2.08 -22.26
CA SER A 270 -11.69 3.10 -23.27
C SER A 270 -11.43 4.53 -22.82
N ASP A 271 -11.48 4.79 -21.52
CA ASP A 271 -11.40 6.14 -20.96
C ASP A 271 -9.95 6.58 -20.73
N ILE A 272 -8.99 5.66 -20.84
CA ILE A 272 -7.56 5.97 -20.74
C ILE A 272 -7.15 6.99 -21.80
N GLU A 273 -7.74 6.93 -23.00
CA GLU A 273 -7.47 7.89 -24.07
C GLU A 273 -7.94 9.32 -23.75
N LEU A 274 -8.90 9.45 -22.84
CA LEU A 274 -9.46 10.72 -22.37
C LEU A 274 -8.67 11.34 -21.21
N LEU A 275 -7.69 10.62 -20.65
CA LEU A 275 -6.84 11.14 -19.59
C LEU A 275 -5.90 12.22 -20.13
N SER A 276 -5.38 13.06 -19.23
CA SER A 276 -4.37 14.04 -19.59
C SER A 276 -3.15 13.36 -20.22
N ASP A 277 -2.51 14.05 -21.16
CA ASP A 277 -1.30 13.56 -21.82
C ASP A 277 -0.18 13.17 -20.84
N GLU A 278 -0.12 13.84 -19.70
CA GLU A 278 0.86 13.52 -18.64
C GLU A 278 0.62 12.13 -18.06
N VAL A 279 -0.64 11.76 -17.85
CA VAL A 279 -0.99 10.45 -17.28
C VAL A 279 -0.94 9.39 -18.38
N LYS A 280 -1.66 9.62 -19.48
CA LYS A 280 -1.82 8.67 -20.58
C LYS A 280 -0.49 8.24 -21.19
N ASN A 281 0.39 9.20 -21.46
CA ASN A 281 1.60 8.94 -22.25
C ASN A 281 2.80 8.49 -21.40
N TYR A 282 2.77 8.71 -20.08
CA TYR A 282 3.95 8.50 -19.22
C TYR A 282 3.74 7.53 -18.07
N GLU A 283 2.54 7.46 -17.47
CA GLU A 283 2.29 6.52 -16.39
C GLU A 283 2.05 5.10 -16.94
N PRO A 284 2.43 4.03 -16.21
CA PRO A 284 2.29 2.68 -16.73
C PRO A 284 0.82 2.33 -17.00
N TYR A 285 0.49 2.01 -18.25
CA TYR A 285 -0.87 1.60 -18.65
C TYR A 285 -1.47 0.53 -17.70
N LYS A 286 -0.67 -0.46 -17.28
CA LYS A 286 -1.10 -1.53 -16.36
C LYS A 286 -1.52 -1.05 -14.97
N ALA A 287 -1.01 0.10 -14.53
CA ALA A 287 -1.38 0.71 -13.25
C ALA A 287 -2.67 1.54 -13.36
N LEU A 288 -3.15 1.81 -14.58
CA LEU A 288 -4.36 2.59 -14.86
C LEU A 288 -5.55 1.69 -15.23
N ASP A 289 -5.31 0.68 -16.07
CA ASP A 289 -6.35 -0.12 -16.73
C ASP A 289 -7.10 -1.12 -15.82
N GLY A 290 -8.26 -0.68 -15.33
CA GLY A 290 -9.25 -1.46 -14.60
C GLY A 290 -10.09 -2.40 -15.47
N GLY A 291 -9.82 -2.50 -16.77
CA GLY A 291 -10.57 -3.34 -17.71
C GLY A 291 -11.80 -2.64 -18.30
N VAL A 292 -12.62 -3.42 -19.02
CA VAL A 292 -13.75 -2.93 -19.84
C VAL A 292 -14.80 -2.13 -19.08
N ASP A 293 -14.92 -2.36 -17.77
CA ASP A 293 -15.87 -1.68 -16.89
C ASP A 293 -15.18 -1.03 -15.67
N GLY A 294 -13.84 -1.03 -15.61
CA GLY A 294 -13.08 -0.52 -14.46
C GLY A 294 -13.12 -1.42 -13.22
N LEU A 295 -13.87 -2.53 -13.21
CA LEU A 295 -14.16 -3.32 -12.01
C LEU A 295 -13.42 -4.67 -11.96
N LYS A 296 -12.54 -4.95 -12.93
CA LYS A 296 -11.81 -6.22 -13.08
C LYS A 296 -11.05 -6.60 -11.80
N PHE A 297 -10.34 -5.65 -11.20
CA PHE A 297 -9.52 -5.92 -10.02
C PHE A 297 -10.35 -6.05 -8.75
N TYR A 298 -11.43 -5.26 -8.59
CA TYR A 298 -12.34 -5.41 -7.44
C TYR A 298 -12.92 -6.83 -7.37
N ARG A 299 -13.39 -7.38 -8.49
CA ARG A 299 -13.86 -8.78 -8.57
C ARG A 299 -12.79 -9.77 -8.12
N LYS A 300 -11.56 -9.62 -8.63
CA LYS A 300 -10.45 -10.54 -8.30
C LYS A 300 -9.99 -10.43 -6.85
N ILE A 301 -9.98 -9.23 -6.29
CA ILE A 301 -9.64 -8.99 -4.89
C ILE A 301 -10.71 -9.61 -3.98
N PHE A 302 -11.99 -9.46 -4.29
CA PHE A 302 -13.07 -10.08 -3.49
C PHE A 302 -13.08 -11.60 -3.61
N GLU A 303 -12.85 -12.18 -4.80
CA GLU A 303 -12.65 -13.63 -4.96
C GLU A 303 -11.50 -14.15 -4.08
N LEU A 304 -10.37 -13.43 -4.09
CA LEU A 304 -9.20 -13.75 -3.28
C LEU A 304 -9.49 -13.62 -1.79
N PHE A 305 -10.22 -12.60 -1.36
CA PHE A 305 -10.62 -12.40 0.02
C PHE A 305 -11.60 -13.49 0.50
N SER A 306 -12.59 -13.87 -0.33
CA SER A 306 -13.49 -15.01 -0.03
C SER A 306 -12.71 -16.30 0.16
N SER A 307 -11.77 -16.58 -0.75
CA SER A 307 -10.89 -17.75 -0.63
C SER A 307 -10.03 -17.70 0.63
N ALA A 308 -9.53 -16.53 1.03
CA ALA A 308 -8.79 -16.35 2.28
C ALA A 308 -9.67 -16.66 3.50
N ILE A 309 -10.93 -16.22 3.49
CA ILE A 309 -11.91 -16.51 4.55
C ILE A 309 -12.19 -18.02 4.63
N GLU A 310 -12.50 -18.67 3.50
CA GLU A 310 -12.78 -20.12 3.44
C GLU A 310 -11.61 -20.94 3.98
N ASN A 311 -10.39 -20.67 3.51
CA ASN A 311 -9.20 -21.39 3.97
C ASN A 311 -8.84 -21.07 5.42
N SER A 312 -9.24 -19.90 5.95
CA SER A 312 -9.01 -19.55 7.35
C SER A 312 -9.85 -20.41 8.29
N ALA A 313 -11.10 -20.71 7.91
CA ALA A 313 -12.00 -21.55 8.69
C ALA A 313 -11.48 -23.00 8.80
N ASP A 314 -10.82 -23.50 7.74
CA ASP A 314 -10.29 -24.87 7.71
C ASP A 314 -8.95 -25.03 8.44
N ASN A 315 -8.17 -23.95 8.63
CA ASN A 315 -6.76 -24.02 9.04
C ASN A 315 -6.38 -23.17 10.27
N SER A 316 -7.32 -22.46 10.89
CA SER A 316 -7.03 -21.49 11.97
C SER A 316 -7.99 -21.66 13.15
N PRO A 317 -7.60 -21.30 14.39
CA PRO A 317 -8.53 -21.24 15.52
C PRO A 317 -9.78 -20.41 15.19
N ILE A 318 -10.87 -20.78 15.86
CA ILE A 318 -12.28 -20.35 15.74
C ILE A 318 -12.52 -18.80 15.77
N ASP A 319 -11.48 -17.99 15.93
CA ASP A 319 -11.55 -16.53 16.15
C ASP A 319 -10.64 -15.70 15.22
N LYS A 320 -10.33 -16.20 14.01
CA LYS A 320 -9.55 -15.45 13.02
C LYS A 320 -10.29 -14.20 12.53
N GLU A 321 -9.65 -13.04 12.64
CA GLU A 321 -10.09 -11.79 12.02
C GLU A 321 -9.28 -11.54 10.74
N LEU A 322 -9.97 -11.12 9.68
CA LEU A 322 -9.37 -10.70 8.41
C LEU A 322 -9.94 -9.34 8.00
N CYS A 323 -9.07 -8.45 7.55
CA CYS A 323 -9.48 -7.13 7.06
C CYS A 323 -9.00 -6.91 5.62
N LEU A 324 -9.88 -6.40 4.76
CA LEU A 324 -9.54 -5.90 3.43
C LEU A 324 -9.81 -4.39 3.38
N ILE A 325 -8.79 -3.61 3.03
CA ILE A 325 -8.88 -2.15 2.92
C ILE A 325 -8.51 -1.77 1.49
N LEU A 326 -9.45 -1.19 0.77
CA LEU A 326 -9.39 -1.08 -0.68
C LEU A 326 -9.69 0.34 -1.13
N GLU A 327 -8.78 0.97 -1.88
CA GLU A 327 -9.10 2.23 -2.57
C GLU A 327 -10.14 1.96 -3.65
N ILE A 328 -11.14 2.83 -3.73
CA ILE A 328 -12.23 2.77 -4.68
C ILE A 328 -12.37 4.09 -5.44
N ASP A 329 -12.80 3.98 -6.69
CA ASP A 329 -13.43 5.12 -7.34
C ASP A 329 -14.84 5.32 -6.77
N TYR A 330 -15.07 6.44 -6.09
CA TYR A 330 -16.35 6.78 -5.48
C TYR A 330 -17.53 6.73 -6.46
N ARG A 331 -17.27 6.88 -7.77
CA ARG A 331 -18.29 6.81 -8.83
C ARG A 331 -18.83 5.39 -9.04
N TYR A 332 -18.08 4.37 -8.65
CA TYR A 332 -18.44 2.96 -8.80
C TYR A 332 -18.87 2.29 -7.49
N LYS A 333 -19.19 3.08 -6.46
CA LYS A 333 -19.54 2.57 -5.13
C LYS A 333 -20.67 1.53 -5.18
N GLU A 334 -21.76 1.83 -5.88
CA GLU A 334 -22.93 0.95 -5.94
C GLU A 334 -22.62 -0.36 -6.69
N GLU A 335 -21.82 -0.30 -7.75
CA GLU A 335 -21.33 -1.48 -8.46
C GLU A 335 -20.41 -2.34 -7.59
N ILE A 336 -19.49 -1.70 -6.85
CA ILE A 336 -18.59 -2.39 -5.92
C ILE A 336 -19.40 -3.06 -4.80
N LYS A 337 -20.40 -2.38 -4.25
CA LYS A 337 -21.31 -2.95 -3.25
C LYS A 337 -22.06 -4.16 -3.80
N LYS A 338 -22.56 -4.10 -5.03
CA LYS A 338 -23.19 -5.26 -5.69
C LYS A 338 -22.21 -6.42 -5.87
N ILE A 339 -20.98 -6.16 -6.29
CA ILE A 339 -19.96 -7.23 -6.43
C ILE A 339 -19.67 -7.86 -5.06
N TYR A 340 -19.59 -7.06 -4.00
CA TYR A 340 -19.45 -7.53 -2.62
C TYR A 340 -20.63 -8.45 -2.23
N GLU A 341 -21.88 -7.98 -2.37
CA GLU A 341 -23.08 -8.77 -2.04
C GLU A 341 -23.12 -10.09 -2.81
N LEU A 342 -22.81 -10.06 -4.11
CA LEU A 342 -22.75 -11.24 -4.95
C LEU A 342 -21.67 -12.24 -4.54
N THR A 343 -20.54 -11.75 -4.03
CA THR A 343 -19.41 -12.60 -3.64
C THR A 343 -19.64 -13.28 -2.29
N PHE A 344 -20.22 -12.57 -1.33
CA PHE A 344 -20.27 -13.02 0.07
C PHE A 344 -21.64 -13.47 0.56
N TYR A 345 -22.73 -13.09 -0.12
CA TYR A 345 -24.10 -13.41 0.32
C TYR A 345 -24.89 -14.26 -0.68
N ASN A 346 -24.45 -14.36 -1.93
CA ASN A 346 -25.22 -15.03 -2.97
C ASN A 346 -24.75 -16.48 -3.18
N ASN A 347 -25.68 -17.43 -2.99
CA ASN A 347 -25.44 -18.87 -3.13
C ASN A 347 -25.51 -19.37 -4.60
N ASP A 348 -25.79 -18.50 -5.58
CA ASP A 348 -25.93 -18.88 -6.99
C ASP A 348 -24.72 -18.40 -7.81
N ASN A 349 -23.96 -19.36 -8.33
CA ASN A 349 -22.64 -19.21 -8.97
C ASN A 349 -22.66 -18.54 -10.37
N ARG A 350 -23.57 -17.60 -10.61
CA ARG A 350 -23.83 -17.06 -11.96
C ARG A 350 -23.93 -15.53 -11.95
N TYR A 351 -22.82 -14.89 -12.28
CA TYR A 351 -22.80 -13.48 -12.68
C TYR A 351 -23.20 -13.36 -14.16
N ASN A 352 -24.40 -12.85 -14.43
CA ASN A 352 -24.79 -12.33 -15.75
C ASN A 352 -25.05 -10.83 -15.59
N LYS A 353 -24.28 -9.97 -16.25
CA LYS A 353 -24.68 -8.58 -16.45
C LYS A 353 -25.47 -8.50 -17.77
N TYR A 354 -26.71 -8.02 -17.68
CA TYR A 354 -27.43 -7.45 -18.82
C TYR A 354 -26.84 -6.07 -19.11
N ASP A 355 -26.36 -5.88 -20.33
CA ASP A 355 -25.93 -4.60 -20.88
C ASP A 355 -27.10 -3.98 -21.64
N ASN A 356 -27.61 -2.85 -21.15
CA ASN A 356 -28.75 -2.18 -21.77
C ASN A 356 -28.39 -1.38 -23.02
N ASN A 357 -27.11 -1.31 -23.45
CA ASN A 357 -26.74 -0.59 -24.67
C ASN A 357 -25.61 -1.29 -25.44
N ASN A 358 -26.01 -2.29 -26.24
CA ASN A 358 -25.31 -2.85 -27.41
C ASN A 358 -24.02 -3.67 -27.22
N ARG A 359 -24.23 -5.00 -27.31
CA ARG A 359 -23.40 -6.04 -27.97
C ARG A 359 -22.01 -6.35 -27.38
N LYS A 360 -22.00 -7.13 -26.30
CA LYS A 360 -21.35 -8.47 -26.20
C LYS A 360 -21.55 -9.05 -24.79
N GLU A 361 -22.10 -10.27 -24.72
CA GLU A 361 -22.25 -11.04 -23.48
C GLU A 361 -20.87 -11.54 -23.00
N TYR A 362 -20.23 -10.84 -22.07
CA TYR A 362 -19.02 -11.34 -21.41
C TYR A 362 -19.43 -12.21 -20.22
N LYS A 363 -19.54 -13.53 -20.44
CA LYS A 363 -19.69 -14.50 -19.36
C LYS A 363 -18.40 -14.59 -18.55
N HIS A 364 -18.29 -13.83 -17.47
CA HIS A 364 -17.35 -14.15 -16.41
C HIS A 364 -18.02 -15.12 -15.44
N LYS A 365 -17.72 -16.41 -15.58
CA LYS A 365 -17.98 -17.40 -14.53
C LYS A 365 -17.11 -17.02 -13.33
N ILE A 366 -17.73 -16.40 -12.34
CA ILE A 366 -17.17 -16.38 -10.99
C ILE A 366 -17.40 -17.79 -10.45
N ASN A 367 -16.34 -18.62 -10.41
CA ASN A 367 -16.38 -19.92 -9.74
C ASN A 367 -16.33 -19.67 -8.23
N ILE A 368 -17.43 -19.24 -7.63
CA ILE A 368 -17.62 -19.35 -6.18
C ILE A 368 -17.99 -20.82 -5.92
N LYS A 369 -17.28 -21.50 -5.02
CA LYS A 369 -17.75 -22.77 -4.48
C LYS A 369 -18.67 -22.42 -3.32
N ASN A 370 -19.80 -23.12 -3.21
CA ASN A 370 -20.84 -22.91 -2.20
C ASN A 370 -20.25 -22.53 -0.83
N ASN A 371 -20.41 -21.27 -0.44
CA ASN A 371 -19.91 -20.75 0.82
C ASN A 371 -20.79 -21.33 1.94
N LYS A 372 -20.25 -22.26 2.74
CA LYS A 372 -20.91 -22.82 3.93
C LYS A 372 -20.77 -21.93 5.17
N ASN A 373 -20.19 -20.73 5.03
CA ASN A 373 -19.89 -19.85 6.16
C ASN A 373 -21.05 -18.89 6.43
N ASN A 374 -21.36 -18.71 7.71
CA ASN A 374 -22.50 -17.91 8.19
C ASN A 374 -22.32 -16.44 7.77
N PRO A 375 -23.20 -15.86 6.92
CA PRO A 375 -23.05 -14.51 6.37
C PRO A 375 -23.04 -13.39 7.42
N ASN A 376 -23.36 -13.70 8.69
CA ASN A 376 -23.43 -12.74 9.79
C ASN A 376 -22.07 -12.18 10.26
N ASN A 377 -20.93 -12.70 9.75
CA ASN A 377 -19.60 -12.34 10.25
C ASN A 377 -18.77 -11.50 9.25
N ILE A 378 -19.36 -10.95 8.19
CA ILE A 378 -18.65 -10.10 7.22
C ILE A 378 -19.38 -8.77 7.01
N THR A 379 -18.67 -7.65 7.05
CA THR A 379 -19.25 -6.31 6.85
C THR A 379 -18.44 -5.48 5.87
N ILE A 380 -19.07 -4.53 5.17
CA ILE A 380 -18.42 -3.54 4.31
C ILE A 380 -18.78 -2.13 4.79
N ASN A 381 -17.76 -1.29 4.97
CA ASN A 381 -17.90 0.12 5.32
C ASN A 381 -17.21 0.99 4.26
N PHE A 382 -17.91 2.02 3.79
CA PHE A 382 -17.37 3.00 2.86
C PHE A 382 -16.93 4.25 3.61
N ILE A 383 -15.67 4.64 3.43
CA ILE A 383 -15.01 5.66 4.25
C ILE A 383 -14.72 6.89 3.39
N LYS A 384 -15.11 8.05 3.91
CA LYS A 384 -15.02 9.33 3.21
C LYS A 384 -13.69 10.03 3.44
N ASP A 385 -13.16 10.63 2.38
CA ASP A 385 -12.07 11.60 2.46
C ASP A 385 -12.56 12.94 3.04
N MET A 386 -11.64 13.88 3.24
CA MET A 386 -11.95 15.23 3.72
C MET A 386 -12.88 16.02 2.78
N SER A 387 -12.99 15.62 1.51
CA SER A 387 -13.91 16.21 0.54
C SER A 387 -15.33 15.60 0.60
N GLY A 388 -15.54 14.59 1.44
CA GLY A 388 -16.81 13.89 1.60
C GLY A 388 -17.04 12.75 0.60
N LYS A 389 -16.06 12.42 -0.24
CA LYS A 389 -16.15 11.32 -1.23
C LYS A 389 -15.70 10.01 -0.61
N GLU A 390 -16.44 8.94 -0.86
CA GLU A 390 -16.09 7.60 -0.38
C GLU A 390 -14.95 7.02 -1.20
N ARG A 391 -13.74 7.02 -0.64
CA ARG A 391 -12.50 6.60 -1.32
C ARG A 391 -11.99 5.24 -0.91
N VAL A 392 -12.45 4.72 0.23
CA VAL A 392 -12.00 3.44 0.76
C VAL A 392 -13.20 2.55 1.08
N ALA A 393 -13.15 1.30 0.63
CA ALA A 393 -14.01 0.23 1.11
C ALA A 393 -13.22 -0.62 2.11
N LYS A 394 -13.70 -0.69 3.36
CA LYS A 394 -13.15 -1.55 4.41
C LYS A 394 -14.08 -2.73 4.65
N ILE A 395 -13.58 -3.94 4.42
CA ILE A 395 -14.31 -5.19 4.63
C ILE A 395 -13.68 -5.94 5.80
N ASN A 396 -14.48 -6.26 6.82
CA ASN A 396 -14.02 -7.00 7.99
C ASN A 396 -14.69 -8.36 8.04
N TYR A 397 -13.95 -9.41 8.37
CA TYR A 397 -14.44 -10.75 8.68
C TYR A 397 -14.01 -11.17 10.09
N GLY A 398 -14.94 -11.65 10.92
CA GLY A 398 -14.67 -12.13 12.28
C GLY A 398 -15.83 -11.90 13.26
N LYS A 399 -15.71 -12.43 14.49
CA LYS A 399 -16.81 -12.47 15.51
C LYS A 399 -17.17 -11.12 16.16
N ASN A 400 -16.34 -10.07 16.03
CA ASN A 400 -16.53 -8.79 16.72
C ASN A 400 -16.74 -7.62 15.74
N ASN A 401 -17.68 -7.78 14.79
CA ASN A 401 -17.95 -6.77 13.76
C ASN A 401 -19.03 -5.73 14.15
N ASN A 402 -19.37 -5.60 15.44
CA ASN A 402 -20.31 -4.58 15.95
C ASN A 402 -19.60 -3.34 16.50
#